data_AF-A0A6N7B071-F1
#
_entry.id   AF-A0A6N7B071-F1
#
_cell.length_a   1.000
_cell.length_b   1.000
_cell.length_c   1.000
_cell.angle_alpha   90.00
_cell.angle_beta   90.00
_cell.angle_gamma   90.00
#
_symmetry.space_group_name_H-M   'P 1'
#
loop_
_entity.id
_entity.type
_entity.pdbx_description
1 polymer ?
#
loop_
_entity_poly.entity_id
_entity_poly.type
_entity_poly.pdbx_seq_one_letter_code
_entity_poly.pdbx_strand_id
1 'polypeptide(L)'
;MKATKILVLVLILTTVFFGVQYFRSALANPSGGDYDTIRKEALAFYQANNPDMRNLTAKVINYGCHFEIEILQNGSVVGRVGWAGPGSYYDIR
;
A
#
# COMPACT_ATOMS: atom_id res chain seq x y z
N MET A 1 8.18 35.46 27.56
CA MET A 1 8.77 34.12 27.31
C MET A 1 7.74 33.01 27.57
N LYS A 2 6.79 32.74 26.66
CA LYS A 2 5.76 31.69 26.82
C LYS A 2 5.38 30.93 25.54
N ALA A 3 5.80 31.39 24.35
CA ALA A 3 5.40 30.81 23.07
C ALA A 3 6.25 29.60 22.61
N THR A 4 7.47 29.44 23.14
CA THR A 4 8.44 28.45 22.63
C THR A 4 8.13 27.01 23.05
N LYS A 5 7.35 26.80 24.12
CA LYS A 5 7.08 25.45 24.66
C LYS A 5 5.97 24.70 23.91
N ILE A 6 5.09 25.41 23.19
CA ILE A 6 3.96 24.80 22.47
C ILE A 6 4.41 24.22 21.12
N LEU A 7 5.35 24.87 20.44
CA LEU A 7 5.84 24.43 19.13
C LEU A 7 6.60 23.09 19.19
N VAL A 8 7.34 22.85 20.27
CA VAL A 8 8.10 21.60 20.49
C VAL A 8 7.16 20.42 20.75
N LEU A 9 6.04 20.66 21.45
CA LEU A 9 5.08 19.61 21.78
C LEU A 9 4.34 19.09 20.52
N VAL A 10 4.04 19.98 19.57
CA VAL A 10 3.37 19.62 18.30
C VAL A 10 4.29 18.80 17.39
N LEU A 11 5.60 19.09 17.38
CA LEU A 11 6.58 18.37 16.54
C LEU A 11 6.83 16.92 17.00
N ILE A 12 6.71 16.67 18.31
CA ILE A 12 6.86 15.33 18.89
C ILE A 12 5.60 14.49 18.60
N LEU A 13 4.41 15.08 18.61
CA LEU A 13 3.17 14.37 18.34
C LEU A 13 3.04 13.93 16.87
N THR A 14 3.54 14.71 15.90
CA THR A 14 3.51 14.30 14.49
C THR A 14 4.46 13.15 14.19
N THR A 15 5.68 13.16 14.76
CA THR A 15 6.67 12.10 14.53
C THR A 15 6.28 10.74 15.13
N VAL A 16 5.56 10.71 16.25
CA VAL A 16 5.02 9.46 16.81
C VAL A 16 3.88 8.91 15.94
N PHE A 17 3.05 9.77 15.34
CA PHE A 17 1.96 9.32 14.47
C PHE A 17 2.47 8.77 13.12
N PHE A 18 3.52 9.37 12.55
CA PHE A 18 4.15 8.85 11.33
C PHE A 18 5.11 7.67 11.60
N GLY A 19 5.80 7.63 12.74
CA GLY A 19 6.77 6.57 13.06
C GLY A 19 6.14 5.20 13.34
N VAL A 20 4.92 5.15 13.88
CA VAL A 20 4.21 3.89 14.18
C VAL A 20 3.68 3.20 12.91
N GLN A 21 3.55 3.92 11.79
CA GLN A 21 3.10 3.33 10.52
C GLN A 21 4.20 2.53 9.80
N TYR A 22 5.49 2.77 10.09
CA TYR A 22 6.60 2.14 9.36
C TYR A 22 7.17 0.86 10.01
N PHE A 23 6.73 0.47 11.21
CA PHE A 23 7.31 -0.66 11.95
C PHE A 23 6.52 -1.97 11.91
N ARG A 24 5.46 -2.09 11.09
CA ARG A 24 4.59 -3.28 11.08
C ARG A 24 4.82 -4.30 9.96
N SER A 25 5.87 -4.17 9.16
CA SER A 25 6.03 -5.03 7.98
C SER A 25 6.93 -6.26 8.16
N ALA A 26 7.36 -6.59 9.39
CA ALA A 26 8.15 -7.79 9.65
C ALA A 26 7.31 -8.85 10.37
N LEU A 27 7.05 -9.96 9.66
CA LEU A 27 6.39 -11.20 10.10
C LEU A 27 4.86 -11.24 9.89
N ALA A 28 4.43 -11.40 8.64
CA ALA A 28 3.06 -11.83 8.34
C ALA A 28 3.09 -13.14 7.53
N ASN A 29 2.57 -14.20 8.13
CA ASN A 29 2.03 -15.35 7.42
C ASN A 29 0.58 -14.97 7.03
N PRO A 30 0.18 -14.98 5.75
CA PRO A 30 -0.98 -14.24 5.27
C PRO A 30 -2.30 -14.98 5.44
N SER A 31 -2.83 -15.09 6.66
CA SER A 31 -4.13 -15.75 6.88
C SER A 31 -5.36 -14.84 6.68
N GLY A 32 -5.20 -13.68 6.03
CA GLY A 32 -6.31 -12.77 5.69
C GLY A 32 -5.95 -11.28 5.78
N GLY A 33 -5.00 -10.92 6.66
CA GLY A 33 -4.51 -9.53 6.79
C GLY A 33 -3.55 -9.08 5.69
N ASP A 34 -2.85 -10.02 5.04
CA ASP A 34 -1.82 -9.70 4.04
C ASP A 34 -2.43 -9.51 2.65
N TYR A 35 -3.40 -10.32 2.23
CA TYR A 35 -4.07 -10.17 0.94
C TYR A 35 -4.74 -8.80 0.79
N ASP A 36 -5.37 -8.30 1.86
CA ASP A 36 -5.96 -6.96 1.87
C ASP A 36 -4.91 -5.85 1.80
N THR A 37 -3.75 -6.07 2.42
CA THR A 37 -2.62 -5.14 2.37
C THR A 37 -2.03 -5.11 0.97
N ILE A 38 -1.69 -6.28 0.42
CA ILE A 38 -1.20 -6.47 -0.96
C ILE A 38 -2.15 -5.80 -1.96
N ARG A 39 -3.47 -6.02 -1.81
CA ARG A 39 -4.49 -5.42 -2.67
C ARG A 39 -4.50 -3.90 -2.61
N LYS A 40 -4.48 -3.32 -1.40
CA LYS A 40 -4.53 -1.85 -1.21
C LYS A 40 -3.26 -1.17 -1.71
N GLU A 41 -2.11 -1.73 -1.38
CA GLU A 41 -0.82 -1.20 -1.80
C GLU A 41 -0.62 -1.33 -3.32
N ALA A 42 -1.03 -2.45 -3.94
CA ALA A 42 -1.00 -2.59 -5.40
C ALA A 42 -1.90 -1.57 -6.11
N LEU A 43 -3.09 -1.29 -5.56
CA LEU A 43 -3.96 -0.21 -6.09
C LEU A 43 -3.30 1.15 -5.99
N ALA A 44 -2.71 1.47 -4.84
CA ALA A 44 -2.03 2.74 -4.62
C ALA A 44 -0.83 2.90 -5.58
N PHE A 45 -0.02 1.85 -5.73
CA PHE A 45 1.08 1.80 -6.69
C PHE A 45 0.58 2.04 -8.12
N TYR A 46 -0.43 1.30 -8.58
CA TYR A 46 -0.92 1.42 -9.94
C TYR A 46 -1.55 2.80 -10.20
N GLN A 47 -2.33 3.33 -9.25
CA GLN A 47 -2.96 4.64 -9.36
C GLN A 47 -1.93 5.79 -9.34
N ALA A 48 -0.83 5.65 -8.61
CA ALA A 48 0.27 6.62 -8.63
C ALA A 48 0.95 6.70 -10.01
N ASN A 49 1.00 5.58 -10.74
CA ASN A 49 1.54 5.52 -12.10
C ASN A 49 0.50 5.86 -13.19
N ASN A 50 -0.79 5.82 -12.86
CA ASN A 50 -1.90 6.07 -13.78
C ASN A 50 -2.91 7.07 -13.16
N PRO A 51 -2.51 8.34 -12.96
CA PRO A 51 -3.28 9.31 -12.18
C PRO A 51 -4.64 9.69 -12.79
N ASP A 52 -4.87 9.38 -14.07
CA ASP A 52 -6.13 9.65 -14.76
C ASP A 52 -7.17 8.54 -14.57
N MET A 53 -6.75 7.36 -14.13
CA MET A 53 -7.65 6.23 -13.92
C MET A 53 -8.48 6.39 -12.65
N ARG A 54 -9.74 5.96 -12.73
CA ARG A 54 -10.76 6.07 -11.67
C ARG A 54 -11.53 4.76 -11.54
N ASN A 55 -12.19 4.56 -10.40
CA ASN A 55 -13.01 3.37 -10.12
C ASN A 55 -12.22 2.05 -10.28
N LEU A 56 -10.98 2.07 -9.82
CA LEU A 56 -10.10 0.92 -9.86
C LEU A 56 -10.42 -0.02 -8.69
N THR A 57 -10.44 -1.31 -8.97
CA THR A 57 -10.43 -2.38 -7.98
C THR A 57 -9.27 -3.31 -8.26
N ALA A 58 -8.90 -4.13 -7.29
CA ALA A 58 -7.81 -5.08 -7.44
C ALA A 58 -8.20 -6.44 -6.93
N LYS A 59 -7.71 -7.46 -7.63
CA LYS A 59 -7.91 -8.88 -7.30
C LYS A 59 -6.53 -9.53 -7.17
N VAL A 60 -6.26 -10.08 -5.99
CA VAL A 60 -5.00 -10.77 -5.71
C VAL A 60 -5.13 -12.24 -6.12
N ILE A 61 -4.14 -12.72 -6.85
CA ILE A 61 -3.99 -14.09 -7.32
C ILE A 61 -2.70 -14.65 -6.72
N ASN A 62 -2.82 -15.78 -6.02
CA ASN A 62 -1.69 -16.48 -5.43
C ASN A 62 -1.35 -17.72 -6.26
N TYR A 63 -0.15 -17.76 -6.85
CA TYR A 63 0.34 -18.89 -7.63
C TYR A 63 1.23 -19.85 -6.82
N GLY A 64 1.35 -19.65 -5.51
CA GLY A 64 2.18 -20.42 -4.59
C GLY A 64 3.64 -19.96 -4.55
N CYS A 65 4.22 -19.57 -5.68
CA CYS A 65 5.60 -19.05 -5.76
C CYS A 65 5.69 -17.52 -5.95
N HIS A 66 4.59 -16.87 -6.29
CA HIS A 66 4.49 -15.42 -6.41
C HIS A 66 3.02 -14.99 -6.33
N PHE A 67 2.80 -13.68 -6.17
CA PHE A 67 1.49 -13.07 -6.22
C PHE A 67 1.39 -12.13 -7.41
N GLU A 68 0.29 -12.25 -8.13
CA GLU A 68 -0.13 -11.34 -9.19
C GLU A 68 -1.38 -10.60 -8.74
N ILE A 69 -1.48 -9.32 -9.06
CA ILE A 69 -2.63 -8.49 -8.74
C ILE A 69 -3.21 -7.96 -10.05
N GLU A 70 -4.40 -8.43 -10.41
CA GLU A 70 -5.17 -7.87 -11.52
C GLU A 70 -5.80 -6.55 -11.06
N ILE A 71 -5.57 -5.48 -11.83
CA ILE A 71 -6.21 -4.19 -11.65
C ILE A 71 -7.39 -4.12 -12.61
N LEU A 72 -8.58 -3.90 -12.06
CA LEU A 72 -9.82 -3.85 -12.82
C LEU A 72 -10.39 -2.43 -12.81
N GLN A 73 -10.95 -2.03 -13.94
CA GLN A 73 -11.77 -0.84 -14.08
C GLN A 73 -13.14 -1.26 -14.59
N ASN A 74 -14.20 -0.93 -13.83
CA ASN A 74 -15.57 -1.32 -14.17
C ASN A 74 -15.71 -2.84 -14.44
N GLY A 75 -14.94 -3.66 -13.73
CA GLY A 75 -14.94 -5.13 -13.87
C GLY A 75 -14.08 -5.69 -15.02
N SER A 76 -13.41 -4.85 -15.81
CA SER A 76 -12.48 -5.29 -16.87
C SER A 76 -11.03 -5.11 -16.42
N VAL A 77 -10.15 -6.08 -16.71
CA VAL A 77 -8.71 -5.96 -16.38
C VAL A 77 -8.06 -4.89 -17.25
N VAL A 78 -7.44 -3.90 -16.62
CA VAL A 78 -6.72 -2.78 -17.26
C VAL A 78 -5.22 -2.79 -16.98
N GLY A 79 -4.77 -3.61 -16.04
CA GLY A 79 -3.36 -3.77 -15.72
C GLY A 79 -3.09 -4.92 -14.77
N ARG A 80 -1.82 -5.28 -14.63
CA ARG A 80 -1.34 -6.32 -13.72
C ARG A 80 -0.12 -5.83 -12.97
N VAL A 81 -0.07 -6.13 -11.68
CA VAL A 81 1.02 -5.74 -10.79
C VAL A 81 1.55 -6.98 -10.09
N GLY A 82 2.87 -7.12 -10.03
CA GLY A 82 3.55 -8.17 -9.30
C GLY A 82 3.97 -7.70 -7.91
N TRP A 83 3.93 -8.60 -6.95
CA TRP A 83 4.40 -8.36 -5.59
C TRP A 83 5.72 -9.10 -5.34
N ALA A 84 6.74 -8.35 -4.93
CA ALA A 84 8.07 -8.90 -4.59
C ALA A 84 8.31 -8.97 -3.07
N GLY A 85 7.36 -8.49 -2.27
CA GLY A 85 7.46 -8.38 -0.81
C GLY A 85 6.81 -7.10 -0.30
N PRO A 86 6.67 -6.92 1.02
CA PRO A 86 5.97 -5.77 1.61
C PRO A 86 6.46 -4.42 1.05
N GLY A 87 5.56 -3.60 0.53
CA GLY A 87 5.89 -2.31 -0.09
C GLY A 87 6.62 -2.37 -1.44
N SER A 88 6.86 -3.56 -2.00
CA SER A 88 7.59 -3.75 -3.25
C SER A 88 6.68 -4.30 -4.35
N TYR A 89 6.36 -3.42 -5.31
CA TYR A 89 5.48 -3.70 -6.44
C TYR A 89 6.15 -3.33 -7.75
N TYR A 90 5.82 -4.07 -8.79
CA TYR A 90 6.29 -3.78 -10.14
C TYR A 90 5.16 -4.01 -11.14
N ASP A 91 5.17 -3.23 -12.20
CA ASP A 91 4.22 -3.39 -13.30
C ASP A 91 4.59 -4.66 -14.08
N ILE A 92 3.61 -5.54 -14.32
CA ILE A 92 3.81 -6.75 -15.11
C ILE A 92 3.52 -6.47 -16.59
N ARG A 93 2.66 -5.49 -16.90
CA ARG A 93 2.13 -5.17 -18.25
C ARG A 93 1.87 -6.39 -19.13
#